data_AF-A0AAE7RB77-F1
#
_entry.id   AF-A0AAE7RB77-F1
#
_cell.length_a   1.000
_cell.length_b   1.000
_cell.length_c   1.000
_cell.angle_alpha   90.00
_cell.angle_beta   90.00
_cell.angle_gamma   90.00
#
_symmetry.space_group_name_H-M   'P 1'
#
loop_
_entity.id
_entity.type
_entity.pdbx_description
1 polymer ?
#
loop_
_entity_poly.entity_id
_entity_poly.type
_entity_poly.pdbx_seq_one_letter_code
_entity_poly.pdbx_strand_id
1 'polypeptide(L)'
;MTATQVDALSLSETRHLLDRTGFGSSPQETSRFLALTREEAVDHLLGSLGQPAVLPPPPFVLQPRPNYWAGDWEGREITLYRVHEIDQLQVWWVQEMITTPNPMAERLALFWHNHLVSRFDPGQVSAPFYDQIALFRRYGSQSFRTLLRGILRDPMMLTSLDNVHNTKARPNENLARELLELFTLGIGNYSEADIKEVSRVLAGHGVDFENWTYQRNLTNTDTGEKHILGRVIPPGDDDGVDALVEIILSRPETARLIAAKFYTEFVSLVPNPREIERLADVLRRHDYEIEPFLKQLLLSDDFWDEDNRASLIKSPIDLIVGFSRTFGFTLPDQKILVDYMTVLGQRPFMAPSVAGWRGGTDWLTTKSIVDRERILKRLWDAYRGSASMPESNPGDLLVRFGSEHRNTPAHFVVEVNGVQVGAITATLGADTYKKKSSNEPGNLKPMWETAIIPKASLPATVEKVTVRLSAKDPDTHLFVNWISMDGDRYSPNDARWVGFKETDCPDTVPLGTYYCDVGLEFDIKPVDPFQATLDDLRAPHNSNVEYGTSRLSFTPDGAATMPKASNFGESVARHLLTSKPSDEMQARENDRLLEAYLLAAPPSSGTALPEIRLIPLFARPCR
;
A
#
# COMPACT_ATOMS: atom_id res chain seq x y z
N MET A 1 7.29 48.05 21.25
CA MET A 1 7.29 46.62 20.87
C MET A 1 6.10 46.43 19.97
N THR A 2 6.30 46.48 18.66
CA THR A 2 5.28 46.11 17.68
C THR A 2 5.07 44.60 17.81
N ALA A 3 3.86 44.18 18.18
CA ALA A 3 3.47 42.79 18.15
C ALA A 3 3.72 42.29 16.73
N THR A 4 4.61 41.32 16.56
CA THR A 4 4.79 40.59 15.31
C THR A 4 3.43 39.98 14.99
N GLN A 5 2.78 40.51 13.95
CA GLN A 5 1.54 39.94 13.45
C GLN A 5 1.88 38.53 12.95
N VAL A 6 1.41 37.51 13.66
CA VAL A 6 1.63 36.13 13.26
C VAL A 6 0.67 35.86 12.12
N ASP A 7 1.21 35.77 10.91
CA ASP A 7 0.39 35.63 9.71
C ASP A 7 -0.24 34.23 9.63
N ALA A 8 -1.49 34.19 9.17
CA ALA A 8 -2.19 32.96 8.86
C ALA A 8 -1.54 32.25 7.66
N LEU A 9 -1.68 30.93 7.58
CA LEU A 9 -1.13 30.13 6.49
C LEU A 9 -1.68 30.57 5.13
N SER A 10 -0.77 30.76 4.16
CA SER A 10 -1.15 30.84 2.76
C SER A 10 -1.62 29.48 2.23
N LEU A 11 -2.36 29.48 1.11
CA LEU A 11 -2.79 28.24 0.46
C LEU A 11 -1.62 27.31 0.10
N SER A 12 -0.47 27.88 -0.31
CA SER A 12 0.71 27.09 -0.63
C SER A 12 1.31 26.42 0.61
N GLU A 13 1.37 27.13 1.73
CA GLU A 13 1.87 26.60 3.00
C GLU A 13 0.93 25.55 3.58
N THR A 14 -0.39 25.79 3.56
CA THR A 14 -1.37 24.80 4.00
C THR A 14 -1.27 23.50 3.19
N ARG A 15 -1.20 23.60 1.86
CA ARG A 15 -1.02 22.42 1.00
C ARG A 15 0.28 21.69 1.29
N HIS A 16 1.38 22.44 1.44
CA HIS A 16 2.67 21.86 1.79
C HIS A 16 2.57 21.07 3.09
N LEU A 17 2.06 21.68 4.17
CA LEU A 17 1.90 21.04 5.46
C LEU A 17 1.07 19.74 5.35
N LEU A 18 -0.14 19.82 4.79
CA LEU A 18 -1.07 18.69 4.74
C LEU A 18 -0.59 17.56 3.81
N ASP A 19 0.11 17.88 2.72
CA ASP A 19 0.69 16.88 1.82
C ASP A 19 1.90 16.19 2.45
N ARG A 20 2.67 16.87 3.30
CA ARG A 20 3.82 16.27 4.01
C ARG A 20 3.41 15.43 5.21
N THR A 21 2.41 15.90 5.97
CA THR A 21 1.98 15.24 7.20
C THR A 21 0.87 14.23 6.96
N GLY A 22 0.21 14.23 5.81
CA GLY A 22 -0.81 13.24 5.44
C GLY A 22 -0.50 12.59 4.09
N PHE A 23 -1.54 12.35 3.28
CA PHE A 23 -1.38 11.83 1.91
C PHE A 23 -1.86 12.82 0.85
N GLY A 24 -2.55 13.88 1.26
CA GLY A 24 -3.26 14.83 0.40
C GLY A 24 -4.40 15.47 1.17
N SER A 25 -4.89 16.62 0.67
CA SER A 25 -5.97 17.37 1.31
C SER A 25 -7.06 17.79 0.33
N SER A 26 -8.31 17.55 0.73
CA SER A 26 -9.49 18.09 0.05
C SER A 26 -9.57 19.62 0.22
N PRO A 27 -10.35 20.33 -0.64
CA PRO A 27 -10.61 21.75 -0.45
C PRO A 27 -11.21 22.08 0.93
N GLN A 28 -12.05 21.19 1.45
CA GLN A 28 -12.69 21.33 2.76
C GLN A 28 -11.67 21.21 3.90
N GLU A 29 -10.77 20.22 3.85
CA GLU A 29 -9.68 20.10 4.83
C GLU A 29 -8.74 21.30 4.74
N THR A 30 -8.32 21.69 3.54
CA THR A 30 -7.46 22.86 3.31
C THR A 30 -8.05 24.13 3.93
N SER A 31 -9.35 24.36 3.75
CA SER A 31 -10.03 25.56 4.26
C SER A 31 -10.03 25.67 5.78
N ARG A 32 -9.95 24.54 6.52
CA ARG A 32 -9.89 24.54 7.98
C ARG A 32 -8.56 25.07 8.52
N PHE A 33 -7.49 24.95 7.75
CA PHE A 33 -6.14 25.33 8.16
C PHE A 33 -5.73 26.74 7.70
N LEU A 34 -6.38 27.31 6.68
CA LEU A 34 -6.04 28.65 6.15
C LEU A 34 -6.16 29.78 7.16
N ALA A 35 -6.98 29.61 8.21
CA ALA A 35 -7.15 30.62 9.26
C ALA A 35 -6.13 30.47 10.40
N LEU A 36 -5.35 29.38 10.41
CA LEU A 36 -4.41 29.07 11.47
C LEU A 36 -3.04 29.64 11.14
N THR A 37 -2.28 29.99 12.19
CA THR A 37 -0.84 30.20 12.10
C THR A 37 -0.10 28.87 11.92
N ARG A 38 1.19 28.90 11.54
CA ARG A 38 2.02 27.69 11.42
C ARG A 38 2.03 26.87 12.72
N GLU A 39 2.15 27.53 13.87
CA GLU A 39 2.18 26.84 15.17
C GLU A 39 0.83 26.22 15.52
N GLU A 40 -0.28 26.95 15.37
CA GLU A 40 -1.63 26.42 15.62
C GLU A 40 -1.97 25.24 14.70
N ALA A 41 -1.55 25.30 13.44
CA ALA A 41 -1.75 24.22 12.47
C ALA A 41 -0.96 22.96 12.84
N VAL A 42 0.30 23.12 13.25
CA VAL A 42 1.14 22.00 13.72
C VAL A 42 0.56 21.41 15.01
N ASP A 43 0.17 22.23 15.98
CA ASP A 43 -0.43 21.77 17.24
C ASP A 43 -1.76 21.04 16.99
N HIS A 44 -2.57 21.51 16.04
CA HIS A 44 -3.81 20.83 15.64
C HIS A 44 -3.53 19.42 15.06
N LEU A 45 -2.53 19.30 14.19
CA LEU A 45 -2.15 18.00 13.61
C LEU A 45 -1.61 17.04 14.67
N LEU A 46 -0.71 17.51 15.54
CA LEU A 46 -0.11 16.68 16.59
C LEU A 46 -1.15 16.23 17.62
N GLY A 47 -2.08 17.11 18.00
CA GLY A 47 -3.17 16.77 18.92
C GLY A 47 -4.11 15.66 18.41
N SER A 48 -4.09 15.37 17.11
CA SER A 48 -4.89 14.30 16.49
C SER A 48 -4.25 12.91 16.51
N LEU A 49 -2.96 12.80 16.89
CA LEU A 49 -2.20 11.56 16.83
C LEU A 49 -2.59 10.52 17.88
N GLY A 50 -3.09 10.94 19.04
CA GLY A 50 -3.35 10.03 20.18
C GLY A 50 -4.65 9.23 20.09
N GLN A 51 -5.59 9.61 19.22
CA GLN A 51 -6.86 8.91 19.01
C GLN A 51 -7.24 8.87 17.52
N PRO A 52 -6.52 8.10 16.69
CA PRO A 52 -6.94 7.92 15.32
C PRO A 52 -8.30 7.20 15.29
N ALA A 53 -9.27 7.75 14.56
CA ALA A 53 -10.43 6.97 14.17
C ALA A 53 -9.94 5.85 13.24
N VAL A 54 -10.34 4.62 13.52
CA VAL A 54 -9.95 3.43 12.77
C VAL A 54 -11.21 2.67 12.39
N LEU A 55 -11.30 2.28 11.11
CA LEU A 55 -12.32 1.40 10.58
C LEU A 55 -12.26 0.04 11.29
N PRO A 56 -13.42 -0.64 11.46
CA PRO A 56 -13.42 -2.01 11.93
C PRO A 56 -12.45 -2.87 11.12
N PRO A 57 -11.59 -3.68 11.77
CA PRO A 57 -10.66 -4.56 11.05
C PRO A 57 -11.43 -5.59 10.21
N PRO A 58 -10.76 -6.20 9.21
CA PRO A 58 -11.34 -7.33 8.49
C PRO A 58 -11.79 -8.45 9.46
N PRO A 59 -12.91 -9.14 9.19
CA PRO A 59 -13.48 -10.12 10.12
C PRO A 59 -12.51 -11.20 10.59
N PHE A 60 -11.59 -11.66 9.72
CA PHE A 60 -10.62 -12.70 10.07
C PHE A 60 -9.69 -12.29 11.23
N VAL A 61 -9.42 -10.99 11.41
CA VAL A 61 -8.58 -10.47 12.51
C VAL A 61 -9.24 -10.70 13.88
N LEU A 62 -10.58 -10.69 13.92
CA LEU A 62 -11.38 -10.85 15.14
C LEU A 62 -11.70 -12.32 15.45
N GLN A 63 -11.42 -13.23 14.52
CA GLN A 63 -11.65 -14.66 14.73
C GLN A 63 -10.56 -15.24 15.63
N PRO A 64 -10.84 -16.33 16.35
CA PRO A 64 -9.80 -17.08 17.06
C PRO A 64 -8.68 -17.42 16.08
N ARG A 65 -7.46 -17.04 16.44
CA ARG A 65 -6.30 -17.30 15.61
C ARG A 65 -6.15 -18.81 15.50
N PRO A 66 -6.20 -19.40 14.29
CA PRO A 66 -6.04 -20.84 14.13
C PRO A 66 -4.79 -21.34 14.85
N ASN A 67 -4.84 -22.54 15.45
CA ASN A 67 -3.63 -23.19 15.93
C ASN A 67 -2.91 -23.80 14.71
N TYR A 68 -2.02 -23.03 14.10
CA TYR A 68 -1.40 -23.37 12.81
C TYR A 68 -0.40 -24.54 12.88
N TRP A 69 -0.11 -25.11 14.05
CA TRP A 69 0.76 -26.28 14.22
C TRP A 69 0.02 -27.63 14.17
N ALA A 70 -1.29 -27.62 13.88
CA ALA A 70 -2.13 -28.81 13.82
C ALA A 70 -1.93 -29.72 12.56
N GLY A 71 -0.97 -29.41 11.68
CA GLY A 71 -0.32 -30.45 10.85
C GLY A 71 -0.69 -30.62 9.37
N ASP A 72 -1.29 -29.65 8.67
CA ASP A 72 -1.49 -29.73 7.19
C ASP A 72 -1.27 -28.38 6.46
N TRP A 73 -0.43 -27.51 7.04
CA TRP A 73 -0.35 -26.07 6.69
C TRP A 73 0.49 -25.74 5.45
N GLU A 74 1.23 -26.71 4.89
CA GLU A 74 1.87 -26.59 3.56
C GLU A 74 0.89 -26.89 2.42
N GLY A 75 -0.36 -27.26 2.75
CA GLY A 75 -1.44 -27.44 1.79
C GLY A 75 -1.69 -26.18 0.96
N ARG A 76 -1.80 -26.35 -0.36
CA ARG A 76 -2.07 -25.26 -1.32
C ARG A 76 -3.28 -24.41 -0.94
N GLU A 77 -4.30 -25.01 -0.34
CA GLU A 77 -5.53 -24.31 0.08
C GLU A 77 -5.28 -23.31 1.21
N ILE A 78 -4.51 -23.68 2.24
CA ILE A 78 -4.17 -22.80 3.37
C ILE A 78 -3.33 -21.60 2.92
N THR A 79 -2.41 -21.84 1.98
CA THR A 79 -1.62 -20.77 1.36
C THR A 79 -2.52 -19.75 0.65
N LEU A 80 -3.55 -20.20 -0.08
CA LEU A 80 -4.51 -19.33 -0.76
C LEU A 80 -5.35 -18.52 0.24
N TYR A 81 -5.78 -19.11 1.35
CA TYR A 81 -6.51 -18.39 2.39
C TYR A 81 -5.69 -17.24 2.98
N ARG A 82 -4.41 -17.47 3.28
CA ARG A 82 -3.52 -16.42 3.83
C ARG A 82 -3.26 -15.29 2.83
N VAL A 83 -3.09 -15.63 1.55
CA VAL A 83 -3.00 -14.64 0.48
C VAL A 83 -4.28 -13.80 0.41
N HIS A 84 -5.45 -14.40 0.64
CA HIS A 84 -6.71 -13.65 0.68
C HIS A 84 -6.82 -12.76 1.93
N GLU A 85 -6.45 -13.25 3.11
CA GLU A 85 -6.44 -12.47 4.34
C GLU A 85 -5.52 -11.24 4.24
N ILE A 86 -4.29 -11.40 3.73
CA ILE A 86 -3.38 -10.28 3.57
C ILE A 86 -3.90 -9.28 2.53
N ASP A 87 -4.58 -9.74 1.47
CA ASP A 87 -5.26 -8.87 0.51
C ASP A 87 -6.35 -8.04 1.17
N GLN A 88 -7.20 -8.65 2.00
CA GLN A 88 -8.22 -7.94 2.78
C GLN A 88 -7.59 -6.89 3.70
N LEU A 89 -6.47 -7.21 4.34
CA LEU A 89 -5.77 -6.27 5.23
C LEU A 89 -5.13 -5.10 4.46
N GLN A 90 -4.56 -5.37 3.28
CA GLN A 90 -4.03 -4.32 2.39
C GLN A 90 -5.12 -3.36 1.95
N VAL A 91 -6.26 -3.91 1.52
CA VAL A 91 -7.44 -3.13 1.11
C VAL A 91 -7.95 -2.28 2.27
N TRP A 92 -8.14 -2.89 3.44
CA TRP A 92 -8.59 -2.19 4.64
C TRP A 92 -7.64 -1.04 5.02
N TRP A 93 -6.33 -1.24 4.99
CA TRP A 93 -5.40 -0.18 5.38
C TRP A 93 -5.36 0.96 4.36
N VAL A 94 -5.46 0.64 3.07
CA VAL A 94 -5.64 1.66 2.01
C VAL A 94 -6.94 2.43 2.22
N GLN A 95 -8.02 1.75 2.59
CA GLN A 95 -9.28 2.41 2.95
C GLN A 95 -9.10 3.40 4.08
N GLU A 96 -8.46 2.94 5.16
CA GLU A 96 -8.19 3.76 6.34
C GLU A 96 -7.43 5.03 5.95
N MET A 97 -6.32 4.88 5.21
CA MET A 97 -5.51 6.01 4.76
C MET A 97 -6.32 7.01 3.91
N ILE A 98 -7.29 6.54 3.12
CA ILE A 98 -8.17 7.39 2.31
C ILE A 98 -9.23 8.09 3.17
N THR A 99 -9.88 7.37 4.09
CA THR A 99 -11.10 7.85 4.76
C THR A 99 -10.86 8.46 6.14
N THR A 100 -9.70 8.21 6.75
CA THR A 100 -9.43 8.68 8.11
C THR A 100 -9.49 10.22 8.20
N PRO A 101 -10.10 10.78 9.25
CA PRO A 101 -10.03 12.21 9.53
C PRO A 101 -8.64 12.65 10.03
N ASN A 102 -7.79 11.70 10.47
CA ASN A 102 -6.47 11.97 11.05
C ASN A 102 -5.35 11.31 10.21
N PRO A 103 -5.12 11.78 8.97
CA PRO A 103 -4.18 11.13 8.04
C PRO A 103 -2.73 11.10 8.54
N MET A 104 -2.36 11.99 9.47
CA MET A 104 -1.02 12.02 10.04
C MET A 104 -0.68 10.80 10.88
N ALA A 105 -1.65 10.22 11.59
CA ALA A 105 -1.42 8.98 12.33
C ALA A 105 -1.06 7.82 11.39
N GLU A 106 -1.76 7.72 10.25
CA GLU A 106 -1.49 6.70 9.24
C GLU A 106 -0.19 6.98 8.46
N ARG A 107 0.12 8.24 8.17
CA ARG A 107 1.40 8.64 7.57
C ARG A 107 2.57 8.19 8.45
N LEU A 108 2.44 8.40 9.77
CA LEU A 108 3.45 7.98 10.74
C LEU A 108 3.51 6.45 10.89
N ALA A 109 2.37 5.76 10.91
CA ALA A 109 2.34 4.30 10.91
C ALA A 109 2.99 3.71 9.65
N LEU A 110 2.77 4.31 8.47
CA LEU A 110 3.42 3.91 7.22
C LEU A 110 4.94 4.14 7.25
N PHE A 111 5.39 5.27 7.82
CA PHE A 111 6.81 5.52 8.05
C PHE A 111 7.45 4.43 8.91
N TRP A 112 6.82 4.08 10.03
CA TRP A 112 7.32 3.01 10.91
C TRP A 112 7.25 1.63 10.27
N HIS A 113 6.21 1.33 9.51
CA HIS A 113 6.10 0.11 8.71
C HIS A 113 7.22 -0.03 7.68
N ASN A 114 7.69 1.08 7.13
CA ASN A 114 8.84 1.10 6.22
C ASN A 114 10.20 1.04 6.94
N HIS A 115 10.29 1.52 8.18
CA HIS A 115 11.53 1.54 8.96
C HIS A 115 11.76 0.25 9.76
N LEU A 116 10.72 -0.31 10.37
CA LEU A 116 10.72 -1.50 11.22
C LEU A 116 10.01 -2.65 10.51
N VAL A 117 10.64 -3.14 9.44
CA VAL A 117 9.97 -3.99 8.45
C VAL A 117 9.73 -5.40 8.98
N SER A 118 8.49 -5.86 8.87
CA SER A 118 8.14 -7.28 8.80
C SER A 118 7.50 -7.57 7.44
N ARG A 119 8.03 -8.55 6.72
CA ARG A 119 7.59 -8.89 5.36
C ARG A 119 6.67 -10.09 5.41
N PHE A 120 5.50 -9.97 4.80
CA PHE A 120 4.61 -11.11 4.62
C PHE A 120 5.25 -12.18 3.73
N ASP A 121 5.20 -13.41 4.21
CA ASP A 121 5.43 -14.62 3.46
C ASP A 121 4.18 -15.53 3.56
N PRO A 122 3.75 -16.24 2.50
CA PRO A 122 2.58 -17.11 2.58
C PRO A 122 2.70 -18.24 3.63
N GLY A 123 3.91 -18.56 4.10
CA GLY A 123 4.16 -19.43 5.25
C GLY A 123 3.77 -18.82 6.60
N GLN A 124 3.62 -17.50 6.69
CA GLN A 124 3.26 -16.74 7.89
C GLN A 124 1.75 -16.50 8.01
N VAL A 125 1.32 -16.10 9.20
CA VAL A 125 -0.08 -15.78 9.52
C VAL A 125 -0.36 -14.31 9.31
N SER A 126 -1.54 -13.99 8.79
CA SER A 126 -1.89 -12.63 8.37
C SER A 126 -2.36 -11.74 9.51
N ALA A 127 -3.10 -12.27 10.50
CA ALA A 127 -3.74 -11.45 11.54
C ALA A 127 -2.76 -10.63 12.40
N PRO A 128 -1.58 -11.13 12.82
CA PRO A 128 -0.64 -10.34 13.60
C PRO A 128 -0.04 -9.13 12.86
N PHE A 129 -0.12 -9.04 11.53
CA PHE A 129 0.24 -7.82 10.81
C PHE A 129 -0.68 -6.63 11.16
N TYR A 130 -1.94 -6.90 11.51
CA TYR A 130 -2.84 -5.88 12.05
C TYR A 130 -2.37 -5.38 13.41
N ASP A 131 -1.96 -6.29 14.31
CA ASP A 131 -1.45 -5.93 15.64
C ASP A 131 -0.20 -5.04 15.53
N GLN A 132 0.68 -5.33 14.57
CA GLN A 132 1.87 -4.53 14.33
C GLN A 132 1.53 -3.10 13.86
N ILE A 133 0.54 -2.93 12.97
CA ILE A 133 0.02 -1.58 12.64
C ILE A 133 -0.53 -0.89 13.88
N ALA A 134 -1.30 -1.59 14.71
CA ALA A 134 -1.83 -1.03 15.95
C ALA A 134 -0.71 -0.61 16.93
N LEU A 135 0.39 -1.37 16.97
CA LEU A 135 1.61 -1.05 17.70
C LEU A 135 2.25 0.23 17.16
N PHE A 136 2.39 0.38 15.85
CA PHE A 136 2.92 1.59 15.22
C PHE A 136 2.06 2.83 15.50
N ARG A 137 0.72 2.71 15.41
CA ARG A 137 -0.19 3.81 15.74
C ARG A 137 -0.10 4.21 17.20
N ARG A 138 -0.04 3.22 18.10
CA ARG A 138 -0.06 3.45 19.55
C ARG A 138 1.23 4.05 20.06
N TYR A 139 2.38 3.46 19.72
CA TYR A 139 3.66 3.86 20.30
C TYR A 139 4.49 4.75 19.36
N GLY A 140 4.29 4.65 18.05
CA GLY A 140 5.03 5.41 17.07
C GLY A 140 4.71 6.91 17.06
N SER A 141 3.56 7.32 17.60
CA SER A 141 3.22 8.72 17.88
C SER A 141 3.72 9.21 19.24
N GLN A 142 4.03 8.30 20.16
CA GLN A 142 4.43 8.63 21.54
C GLN A 142 5.95 8.75 21.66
N SER A 143 6.68 7.64 21.54
CA SER A 143 8.11 7.60 21.80
C SER A 143 8.79 6.48 21.01
N PHE A 144 9.91 6.80 20.35
CA PHE A 144 10.73 5.80 19.67
C PHE A 144 11.28 4.77 20.66
N ARG A 145 11.53 5.15 21.92
CA ARG A 145 11.93 4.24 22.99
C ARG A 145 10.89 3.17 23.27
N THR A 146 9.64 3.60 23.48
CA THR A 146 8.53 2.67 23.74
C THR A 146 8.22 1.83 22.51
N LEU A 147 8.29 2.43 21.32
CA LEU A 147 8.12 1.71 20.06
C LEU A 147 9.16 0.60 19.89
N LEU A 148 10.45 0.89 20.14
CA LEU A 148 11.53 -0.08 19.99
C LEU A 148 11.41 -1.24 21.00
N ARG A 149 10.97 -0.95 22.23
CA ARG A 149 10.64 -1.99 23.23
C ARG A 149 9.47 -2.86 22.79
N GLY A 150 8.44 -2.26 22.19
CA GLY A 150 7.27 -2.97 21.68
C GLY A 150 7.62 -3.88 20.51
N ILE A 151 8.35 -3.36 19.51
CA ILE A 151 8.65 -4.12 18.29
C ILE A 151 9.60 -5.29 18.54
N LEU A 152 10.49 -5.21 19.53
CA LEU A 152 11.33 -6.35 19.95
C LEU A 152 10.54 -7.45 20.68
N ARG A 153 9.27 -7.20 20.99
CA ARG A 153 8.31 -8.16 21.53
C ARG A 153 7.13 -8.38 20.58
N ASP A 154 7.27 -7.99 19.31
CA ASP A 154 6.22 -8.15 18.32
C ASP A 154 6.32 -9.51 17.61
N PRO A 155 5.24 -10.30 17.51
CA PRO A 155 5.27 -11.60 16.86
C PRO A 155 5.75 -11.58 15.40
N MET A 156 5.38 -10.54 14.63
CA MET A 156 5.79 -10.43 13.22
C MET A 156 7.27 -10.09 13.11
N MET A 157 7.79 -9.21 13.97
CA MET A 157 9.23 -8.91 14.00
C MET A 157 10.06 -10.14 14.39
N LEU A 158 9.66 -10.83 15.46
CA LEU A 158 10.37 -12.00 15.97
C LEU A 158 10.39 -13.18 14.99
N THR A 159 9.31 -13.36 14.21
CA THR A 159 9.24 -14.41 13.19
C THR A 159 9.90 -14.00 11.87
N SER A 160 9.73 -12.75 11.43
CA SER A 160 10.31 -12.26 10.16
C SER A 160 11.83 -12.23 10.15
N LEU A 161 12.45 -12.08 11.32
CA LEU A 161 13.91 -12.07 11.50
C LEU A 161 14.42 -13.30 12.26
N ASP A 162 13.66 -14.39 12.22
CA ASP A 162 14.03 -15.72 12.74
C ASP A 162 14.46 -15.78 14.23
N ASN A 163 14.07 -14.79 15.04
CA ASN A 163 14.40 -14.79 16.46
C ASN A 163 13.68 -15.89 17.24
N VAL A 164 12.57 -16.42 16.70
CA VAL A 164 11.91 -17.63 17.24
C VAL A 164 12.83 -18.86 17.29
N HIS A 165 13.94 -18.86 16.53
CA HIS A 165 14.98 -19.90 16.57
C HIS A 165 16.21 -19.51 17.41
N ASN A 166 16.24 -18.30 17.97
CA ASN A 166 17.35 -17.79 18.78
C ASN A 166 17.32 -18.40 20.20
N THR A 167 18.36 -19.16 20.54
CA THR A 167 18.47 -19.82 21.85
C THR A 167 19.87 -19.62 22.42
N LYS A 168 20.02 -19.68 23.75
CA LYS A 168 21.34 -19.59 24.41
C LYS A 168 22.36 -20.62 23.91
N ALA A 169 21.89 -21.77 23.45
CA ALA A 169 22.75 -22.84 22.90
C ALA A 169 23.05 -22.67 21.41
N ARG A 170 22.17 -21.99 20.67
CA ARG A 170 22.28 -21.71 19.24
C ARG A 170 21.81 -20.27 18.99
N PRO A 171 22.68 -19.27 19.19
CA PRO A 171 22.33 -17.87 18.95
C PRO A 171 22.00 -17.63 17.48
N ASN A 172 20.97 -16.83 17.20
CA ASN A 172 20.66 -16.33 15.87
C ASN A 172 20.89 -14.81 15.85
N GLU A 173 21.76 -14.36 14.95
CA GLU A 173 22.20 -12.97 14.88
C GLU A 173 21.33 -12.06 14.00
N ASN A 174 20.35 -12.59 13.27
CA ASN A 174 19.60 -11.84 12.27
C ASN A 174 18.91 -10.60 12.88
N LEU A 175 18.01 -10.78 13.85
CA LEU A 175 17.34 -9.64 14.51
C LEU A 175 18.33 -8.68 15.19
N ALA A 176 19.40 -9.20 15.80
CA ALA A 176 20.42 -8.36 16.42
C ALA A 176 21.15 -7.47 15.40
N ARG A 177 21.48 -8.04 14.24
CA ARG A 177 22.12 -7.32 13.15
C ARG A 177 21.21 -6.24 12.59
N GLU A 178 19.97 -6.57 12.22
CA GLU A 178 19.04 -5.57 11.66
C GLU A 178 18.71 -4.47 12.68
N LEU A 179 18.59 -4.82 13.97
CA LEU A 179 18.37 -3.85 15.04
C LEU A 179 19.49 -2.81 15.09
N LEU A 180 20.76 -3.25 15.15
CA LEU A 180 21.90 -2.34 15.23
C LEU A 180 22.15 -1.61 13.90
N GLU A 181 22.07 -2.34 12.79
CA GLU A 181 22.42 -1.85 11.46
C GLU A 181 21.33 -0.94 10.86
N LEU A 182 20.12 -1.45 10.65
CA LEU A 182 19.10 -0.76 9.87
C LEU A 182 18.16 0.08 10.73
N PHE A 183 17.81 -0.43 11.91
CA PHE A 183 16.74 0.18 12.71
C PHE A 183 17.24 1.26 13.66
N THR A 184 18.54 1.26 14.01
CA THR A 184 19.07 2.17 15.04
C THR A 184 20.40 2.84 14.70
N LEU A 185 21.54 2.16 14.75
CA LEU A 185 22.86 2.81 14.76
C LEU A 185 23.42 3.11 13.37
N GLY A 186 23.04 2.36 12.34
CA GLY A 186 23.69 2.45 11.03
C GLY A 186 25.00 1.65 10.98
N ILE A 187 25.44 1.31 9.76
CA ILE A 187 26.64 0.50 9.53
C ILE A 187 27.87 1.21 10.12
N GLY A 188 28.77 0.43 10.72
CA GLY A 188 30.06 0.91 11.21
C GLY A 188 30.04 1.51 12.63
N ASN A 189 28.87 1.56 13.27
CA ASN A 189 28.70 2.12 14.62
C ASN A 189 28.61 1.05 15.74
N TYR A 190 28.86 -0.21 15.40
CA TYR A 190 28.88 -1.37 16.31
C TYR A 190 29.93 -2.39 15.82
N SER A 191 30.34 -3.29 16.70
CA SER A 191 31.25 -4.41 16.40
C SER A 191 30.49 -5.72 16.20
N GLU A 192 31.15 -6.73 15.62
CA GLU A 192 30.61 -8.10 15.56
C GLU A 192 30.38 -8.69 16.97
N ALA A 193 31.17 -8.29 17.96
CA ALA A 193 30.97 -8.68 19.35
C ALA A 193 29.65 -8.13 19.89
N ASP A 194 29.30 -6.88 19.57
CA ASP A 194 28.02 -6.30 19.97
C ASP A 194 26.84 -7.08 19.39
N ILE A 195 26.92 -7.52 18.12
CA ILE A 195 25.87 -8.35 17.50
C ILE A 195 25.66 -9.64 18.28
N LYS A 196 26.74 -10.33 18.65
CA LYS A 196 26.67 -11.58 19.43
C LYS A 196 26.05 -11.35 20.79
N GLU A 197 26.44 -10.28 21.48
CA GLU A 197 25.95 -9.94 22.81
C GLU A 197 24.47 -9.50 22.78
N VAL A 198 24.05 -8.76 21.76
CA VAL A 198 22.63 -8.46 21.51
C VAL A 198 21.84 -9.73 21.19
N SER A 199 22.40 -10.65 20.41
CA SER A 199 21.76 -11.95 20.13
C SER A 199 21.55 -12.78 21.39
N ARG A 200 22.49 -12.72 22.35
CA ARG A 200 22.35 -13.34 23.67
C ARG A 200 21.23 -12.69 24.49
N VAL A 201 21.04 -11.37 24.42
CA VAL A 201 19.89 -10.69 25.06
C VAL A 201 18.57 -11.19 24.48
N LEU A 202 18.50 -11.31 23.15
CA LEU A 202 17.28 -11.69 22.43
C LEU A 202 17.01 -13.21 22.43
N ALA A 203 17.92 -14.02 22.98
CA ALA A 203 17.77 -15.46 23.06
C ALA A 203 16.57 -15.85 23.95
N GLY A 204 15.70 -16.73 23.44
CA GLY A 204 14.50 -17.18 24.15
C GLY A 204 13.29 -16.25 24.02
N HIS A 205 13.42 -15.08 23.41
CA HIS A 205 12.26 -14.25 23.01
C HIS A 205 11.61 -14.85 21.78
N GLY A 206 10.32 -15.18 21.87
CA GLY A 206 9.63 -15.88 20.79
C GLY A 206 8.13 -15.63 20.79
N VAL A 207 7.40 -16.51 20.11
CA VAL A 207 5.96 -16.41 19.88
C VAL A 207 5.28 -17.66 20.42
N ASP A 208 4.22 -17.46 21.21
CA ASP A 208 3.23 -18.50 21.44
C ASP A 208 2.40 -18.59 20.16
N PHE A 209 2.64 -19.63 19.38
CA PHE A 209 2.00 -19.79 18.08
C PHE A 209 0.56 -20.32 18.16
N GLU A 210 0.07 -20.70 19.34
CA GLU A 210 -1.36 -21.00 19.52
C GLU A 210 -2.16 -19.70 19.51
N ASN A 211 -1.71 -18.71 20.29
CA ASN A 211 -2.40 -17.42 20.41
C ASN A 211 -1.77 -16.29 19.56
N TRP A 212 -0.66 -16.56 18.88
CA TRP A 212 0.18 -15.57 18.20
C TRP A 212 0.50 -14.35 19.06
N THR A 213 0.92 -14.61 20.29
CA THR A 213 1.33 -13.58 21.25
C THR A 213 2.80 -13.73 21.60
N TYR A 214 3.41 -12.66 22.09
CA TYR A 214 4.77 -12.72 22.60
C TYR A 214 4.88 -13.69 23.78
N GLN A 215 5.94 -14.51 23.76
CA GLN A 215 6.31 -15.34 24.89
C GLN A 215 7.82 -15.36 25.10
N ARG A 216 8.23 -15.58 26.35
CA ARG A 216 9.64 -15.80 26.71
C ARG A 216 9.85 -17.24 27.15
N ASN A 217 10.76 -17.94 26.46
CA ASN A 217 11.19 -19.28 26.83
C ASN A 217 12.44 -19.20 27.71
N LEU A 218 12.23 -19.35 29.03
CA LEU A 218 13.30 -19.25 30.03
C LEU A 218 14.40 -20.31 29.84
N THR A 219 14.05 -21.51 29.37
CA THR A 219 15.03 -22.57 29.09
C THR A 219 16.02 -22.15 28.01
N ASN A 220 15.55 -21.39 27.02
CA ASN A 220 16.34 -20.88 25.90
C ASN A 220 16.99 -19.52 26.17
N THR A 221 16.69 -18.87 27.30
CA THR A 221 17.23 -17.56 27.63
C THR A 221 18.66 -17.65 28.17
N ASP A 222 19.54 -16.75 27.70
CA ASP A 222 20.88 -16.57 28.27
C ASP A 222 20.78 -15.57 29.43
N THR A 223 21.09 -16.00 30.64
CA THR A 223 21.05 -15.18 31.86
C THR A 223 22.43 -14.65 32.29
N GLY A 224 23.47 -14.89 31.49
CA GLY A 224 24.83 -14.43 31.76
C GLY A 224 24.99 -12.92 31.60
N GLU A 225 26.10 -12.39 32.09
CA GLU A 225 26.49 -11.00 31.82
C GLU A 225 26.66 -10.76 30.30
N LYS A 226 26.28 -9.56 29.84
CA LYS A 226 26.48 -9.13 28.45
C LYS A 226 27.17 -7.77 28.37
N HIS A 227 28.09 -7.64 27.41
CA HIS A 227 28.82 -6.39 27.16
C HIS A 227 28.42 -5.81 25.80
N ILE A 228 27.69 -4.70 25.79
CA ILE A 228 27.12 -4.13 24.57
C ILE A 228 27.48 -2.65 24.52
N LEU A 229 28.17 -2.22 23.47
CA LEU A 229 28.50 -0.82 23.18
C LEU A 229 29.22 -0.12 24.35
N GLY A 230 30.06 -0.86 25.07
CA GLY A 230 30.81 -0.40 26.24
C GLY A 230 30.01 -0.33 27.54
N ARG A 231 28.76 -0.79 27.56
CA ARG A 231 27.92 -0.93 28.76
C ARG A 231 27.72 -2.40 29.12
N VAL A 232 27.36 -2.66 30.37
CA VAL A 232 27.15 -4.00 30.90
C VAL A 232 25.69 -4.20 31.26
N ILE A 233 25.08 -5.27 30.75
CA ILE A 233 23.84 -5.82 31.30
C ILE A 233 24.26 -6.91 32.29
N PRO A 234 23.97 -6.75 33.60
CA PRO A 234 24.39 -7.73 34.60
C PRO A 234 23.70 -9.08 34.38
N PRO A 235 24.24 -10.17 34.94
CA PRO A 235 23.57 -11.46 34.89
C PRO A 235 22.21 -11.37 35.62
N GLY A 236 21.19 -12.00 35.05
CA GLY A 236 19.83 -11.90 35.55
C GLY A 236 18.84 -12.67 34.69
N ASP A 237 17.64 -12.82 35.23
CA ASP A 237 16.52 -13.48 34.54
C ASP A 237 15.43 -12.48 34.11
N ASP A 238 15.79 -11.19 34.01
CA ASP A 238 14.94 -10.23 33.31
C ASP A 238 14.97 -10.49 31.79
N ASP A 239 14.09 -9.81 31.06
CA ASP A 239 13.98 -10.00 29.62
C ASP A 239 15.07 -9.26 28.83
N GLY A 240 15.90 -8.43 29.47
CA GLY A 240 17.04 -7.71 28.92
C GLY A 240 16.72 -6.66 27.85
N VAL A 241 15.52 -6.67 27.25
CA VAL A 241 15.15 -5.82 26.11
C VAL A 241 15.11 -4.36 26.51
N ASP A 242 14.61 -4.04 27.69
CA ASP A 242 14.55 -2.64 28.14
C ASP A 242 15.96 -2.08 28.35
N ALA A 243 16.85 -2.83 29.01
CA ALA A 243 18.25 -2.44 29.17
C ALA A 243 18.99 -2.32 27.83
N LEU A 244 18.75 -3.24 26.90
CA LEU A 244 19.28 -3.17 25.54
C LEU A 244 18.85 -1.90 24.82
N VAL A 245 17.56 -1.57 24.86
CA VAL A 245 17.03 -0.33 24.26
C VAL A 245 17.67 0.90 24.89
N GLU A 246 17.85 0.94 26.21
CA GLU A 246 18.56 2.05 26.87
C GLU A 246 20.01 2.20 26.39
N ILE A 247 20.73 1.08 26.24
CA ILE A 247 22.12 1.08 25.76
C ILE A 247 22.17 1.66 24.34
N ILE A 248 21.31 1.16 23.44
CA ILE A 248 21.25 1.62 22.05
C ILE A 248 20.89 3.10 21.98
N LEU A 249 19.82 3.53 22.66
CA LEU A 249 19.37 4.93 22.63
C LEU A 249 20.34 5.91 23.29
N SER A 250 21.25 5.42 24.14
CA SER A 250 22.34 6.24 24.68
C SER A 250 23.39 6.62 23.63
N ARG A 251 23.39 5.96 22.47
CA ARG A 251 24.29 6.26 21.36
C ARG A 251 23.76 7.44 20.54
N PRO A 252 24.57 8.49 20.32
CA PRO A 252 24.13 9.64 19.54
C PRO A 252 23.81 9.28 18.08
N GLU A 253 24.41 8.20 17.56
CA GLU A 253 24.19 7.70 16.21
C GLU A 253 22.72 7.29 15.97
N THR A 254 22.03 6.73 16.98
CA THR A 254 20.61 6.38 16.85
C THR A 254 19.72 7.61 16.62
N ALA A 255 19.91 8.66 17.42
CA ALA A 255 19.15 9.90 17.24
C ALA A 255 19.41 10.54 15.86
N ARG A 256 20.64 10.48 15.36
CA ARG A 256 20.99 11.00 14.02
C ARG A 256 20.31 10.23 12.92
N LEU A 257 20.33 8.90 12.97
CA LEU A 257 19.70 8.04 11.97
C LEU A 257 18.20 8.29 11.90
N ILE A 258 17.53 8.33 13.07
CA ILE A 258 16.08 8.58 13.12
C ILE A 258 15.76 10.01 12.65
N ALA A 259 16.49 11.02 13.12
CA ALA A 259 16.29 12.40 12.66
C ALA A 259 16.50 12.56 11.14
N ALA A 260 17.52 11.91 10.57
CA ALA A 260 17.79 11.92 9.13
C ALA A 260 16.65 11.27 8.32
N LYS A 261 16.10 10.15 8.80
CA LYS A 261 14.96 9.48 8.16
C LYS A 261 13.71 10.34 8.19
N PHE A 262 13.38 10.95 9.33
CA PHE A 262 12.26 11.89 9.42
C PHE A 262 12.47 13.14 8.55
N TYR A 263 13.67 13.71 8.55
CA TYR A 263 13.99 14.84 7.69
C TYR A 263 13.79 14.48 6.21
N THR A 264 14.25 13.29 5.78
CA THR A 264 14.06 12.81 4.41
C THR A 264 12.60 12.58 4.06
N GLU A 265 11.82 12.04 4.99
CA GLU A 265 10.40 11.72 4.78
C GLU A 265 9.49 12.95 4.74
N PHE A 266 9.76 13.95 5.59
CA PHE A 266 8.86 15.07 5.82
C PHE A 266 9.36 16.39 5.22
N VAL A 267 10.68 16.58 5.06
CA VAL A 267 11.29 17.86 4.66
C VAL A 267 11.88 17.79 3.26
N SER A 268 12.98 17.05 3.05
CA SER A 268 13.73 17.12 1.78
C SER A 268 14.59 15.89 1.51
N LEU A 269 14.74 15.53 0.22
CA LEU A 269 15.72 14.51 -0.21
C LEU A 269 17.16 15.03 -0.13
N VAL A 270 17.36 16.35 -0.09
CA VAL A 270 18.68 16.96 0.04
C VAL A 270 18.98 17.09 1.53
N PRO A 271 19.94 16.34 2.09
CA PRO A 271 20.22 16.36 3.51
C PRO A 271 20.76 17.71 3.95
N ASN A 272 20.30 18.19 5.11
CA ASN A 272 20.93 19.30 5.83
C ASN A 272 21.56 18.75 7.13
N PRO A 273 22.86 18.42 7.14
CA PRO A 273 23.51 17.80 8.29
C PRO A 273 23.40 18.62 9.58
N ARG A 274 23.38 19.96 9.47
CA ARG A 274 23.26 20.84 10.63
C ARG A 274 21.87 20.75 11.26
N GLU A 275 20.84 20.74 10.42
CA GLU A 275 19.45 20.62 10.89
C GLU A 275 19.15 19.21 11.40
N ILE A 276 19.67 18.18 10.74
CA ILE A 276 19.58 16.78 11.21
C ILE A 276 20.23 16.62 12.59
N GLU A 277 21.42 17.21 12.84
CA GLU A 277 22.02 17.15 14.18
C GLU A 277 21.19 17.92 15.22
N ARG A 278 20.64 19.09 14.87
CA ARG A 278 19.74 19.85 15.75
C ARG A 278 18.51 19.02 16.14
N LEU A 279 17.91 18.35 15.17
CA LEU A 279 16.75 17.46 15.37
C LEU A 279 17.11 16.21 16.17
N ALA A 280 18.30 15.64 15.96
CA ALA A 280 18.81 14.54 16.79
C ALA A 280 19.00 14.97 18.26
N ASP A 281 19.49 16.18 18.50
CA ASP A 281 19.58 16.77 19.84
C ASP A 281 18.20 16.98 20.50
N VAL A 282 17.15 17.24 19.71
CA VAL A 282 15.77 17.30 20.22
C VAL A 282 15.33 15.92 20.70
N LEU A 283 15.50 14.86 19.90
CA LEU A 283 15.17 13.49 20.32
C LEU A 283 15.86 13.12 21.63
N ARG A 284 17.17 13.36 21.74
CA ARG A 284 17.93 13.02 22.96
C ARG A 284 17.48 13.81 24.18
N ARG A 285 17.18 15.10 24.05
CA ARG A 285 16.75 15.95 25.17
C ARG A 285 15.32 15.68 25.64
N HIS A 286 14.48 15.15 24.76
CA HIS A 286 13.09 14.79 25.05
C HIS A 286 12.90 13.28 25.20
N ASP A 287 13.92 12.54 25.65
CA ASP A 287 13.84 11.11 25.93
C ASP A 287 13.25 10.25 24.79
N TYR A 288 13.48 10.67 23.55
CA TYR A 288 12.97 10.09 22.30
C TYR A 288 11.44 10.14 22.14
N GLU A 289 10.77 11.10 22.80
CA GLU A 289 9.37 11.44 22.50
C GLU A 289 9.22 12.00 21.08
N ILE A 290 8.23 11.48 20.35
CA ILE A 290 8.03 11.77 18.92
C ILE A 290 7.24 13.07 18.71
N GLU A 291 6.23 13.35 19.53
CA GLU A 291 5.42 14.57 19.42
C GLU A 291 6.24 15.87 19.53
N PRO A 292 7.06 16.11 20.58
CA PRO A 292 7.88 17.32 20.66
C PRO A 292 8.94 17.39 19.55
N PHE A 293 9.45 16.23 19.11
CA PHE A 293 10.36 16.15 17.97
C PHE A 293 9.68 16.59 16.66
N LEU A 294 8.50 16.06 16.36
CA LEU A 294 7.72 16.43 15.18
C LEU A 294 7.34 17.91 15.21
N LYS A 295 6.98 18.47 16.38
CA LYS A 295 6.75 19.91 16.52
C LYS A 295 7.97 20.72 16.09
N GLN A 296 9.17 20.34 16.54
CA GLN A 296 10.42 21.01 16.17
C GLN A 296 10.82 20.83 14.71
N LEU A 297 10.47 19.70 14.10
CA LEU A 297 10.70 19.44 12.68
C LEU A 297 9.75 20.26 11.80
N LEU A 298 8.45 20.22 12.09
CA LEU A 298 7.41 20.88 11.30
C LEU A 298 7.40 22.42 11.47
N LEU A 299 8.08 22.94 12.49
CA LEU A 299 8.30 24.38 12.69
C LEU A 299 9.70 24.84 12.27
N SER A 300 10.54 23.95 11.71
CA SER A 300 11.87 24.32 11.21
C SER A 300 11.78 25.24 9.99
N ASP A 301 12.80 26.09 9.81
CA ASP A 301 12.91 26.94 8.61
C ASP A 301 12.98 26.08 7.35
N ASP A 302 13.74 24.98 7.37
CA ASP A 302 13.85 24.02 6.27
C ASP A 302 12.49 23.46 5.83
N PHE A 303 11.58 23.14 6.77
CA PHE A 303 10.24 22.65 6.41
C PHE A 303 9.43 23.70 5.64
N TRP A 304 9.56 24.99 6.00
CA TRP A 304 8.78 26.06 5.36
C TRP A 304 9.47 26.73 4.17
N ASP A 305 10.72 26.37 3.90
CA ASP A 305 11.52 26.86 2.77
C ASP A 305 10.81 26.57 1.44
N GLU A 306 10.82 27.54 0.54
CA GLU A 306 10.17 27.42 -0.76
C GLU A 306 10.81 26.34 -1.65
N ASP A 307 12.12 26.14 -1.53
CA ASP A 307 12.86 25.11 -2.28
C ASP A 307 12.47 23.69 -1.87
N ASN A 308 11.91 23.51 -0.65
CA ASN A 308 11.42 22.24 -0.16
C ASN A 308 9.91 22.02 -0.45
N ARG A 309 9.21 22.98 -1.05
CA ARG A 309 7.80 22.81 -1.43
C ARG A 309 7.69 21.95 -2.69
N ALA A 310 6.84 20.92 -2.63
CA ALA A 310 6.64 19.96 -3.72
C ALA A 310 7.92 19.28 -4.24
N SER A 311 9.00 19.25 -3.45
CA SER A 311 10.29 18.68 -3.83
C SER A 311 10.37 17.16 -3.66
N LEU A 312 9.57 16.56 -2.78
CA LEU A 312 9.55 15.11 -2.59
C LEU A 312 8.75 14.40 -3.70
N ILE A 313 9.34 13.31 -4.19
CA ILE A 313 8.67 12.38 -5.10
C ILE A 313 7.71 11.52 -4.28
N LYS A 314 6.41 11.63 -4.55
CA LYS A 314 5.38 10.81 -3.90
C LYS A 314 5.69 9.32 -4.08
N SER A 315 5.62 8.53 -3.01
CA SER A 315 5.63 7.07 -3.12
C SER A 315 4.37 6.59 -3.87
N PRO A 316 4.31 5.35 -4.38
CA PRO A 316 3.07 4.84 -4.97
C PRO A 316 1.85 4.92 -4.04
N ILE A 317 2.00 4.64 -2.74
CA ILE A 317 0.92 4.80 -1.77
C ILE A 317 0.49 6.28 -1.69
N ASP A 318 1.45 7.21 -1.54
CA ASP A 318 1.15 8.65 -1.46
C ASP A 318 0.47 9.19 -2.73
N LEU A 319 0.87 8.67 -3.89
CA LEU A 319 0.29 9.08 -5.17
C LEU A 319 -1.18 8.64 -5.26
N ILE A 320 -1.45 7.38 -4.91
CA ILE A 320 -2.77 6.76 -5.10
C ILE A 320 -3.74 7.19 -4.00
N VAL A 321 -3.36 7.07 -2.72
CA VAL A 321 -4.16 7.56 -1.59
C VAL A 321 -4.35 9.07 -1.70
N GLY A 322 -3.28 9.80 -2.03
CA GLY A 322 -3.33 11.24 -2.16
C GLY A 322 -4.26 11.74 -3.26
N PHE A 323 -4.32 11.04 -4.40
CA PHE A 323 -5.31 11.31 -5.42
C PHE A 323 -6.72 11.18 -4.85
N SER A 324 -7.04 10.04 -4.23
CA SER A 324 -8.36 9.80 -3.63
C SER A 324 -8.75 10.85 -2.61
N ARG A 325 -7.85 11.20 -1.67
CA ARG A 325 -8.13 12.23 -0.64
C ARG A 325 -8.32 13.62 -1.23
N THR A 326 -7.42 14.05 -2.10
CA THR A 326 -7.44 15.41 -2.68
C THR A 326 -8.74 15.69 -3.42
N PHE A 327 -9.27 14.69 -4.11
CA PHE A 327 -10.51 14.82 -4.90
C PHE A 327 -11.76 14.33 -4.16
N GLY A 328 -11.66 13.91 -2.89
CA GLY A 328 -12.78 13.34 -2.14
C GLY A 328 -13.38 12.10 -2.83
N PHE A 329 -12.53 11.32 -3.46
CA PHE A 329 -12.89 10.25 -4.39
C PHE A 329 -12.54 8.88 -3.83
N THR A 330 -13.57 8.11 -3.52
CA THR A 330 -13.43 6.71 -3.10
C THR A 330 -13.94 5.80 -4.19
N LEU A 331 -13.11 4.85 -4.60
CA LEU A 331 -13.54 3.79 -5.49
C LEU A 331 -14.40 2.78 -4.72
N PRO A 332 -15.51 2.30 -5.32
CA PRO A 332 -16.30 1.20 -4.76
C PRO A 332 -15.47 -0.04 -4.44
N ASP A 333 -14.36 -0.21 -5.15
CA ASP A 333 -13.41 -1.28 -4.96
C ASP A 333 -12.01 -0.69 -4.83
N GLN A 334 -11.37 -0.98 -3.70
CA GLN A 334 -10.07 -0.45 -3.35
C GLN A 334 -8.94 -1.44 -3.61
N LYS A 335 -9.24 -2.70 -3.95
CA LYS A 335 -8.22 -3.68 -4.35
C LYS A 335 -7.54 -3.25 -5.64
N ILE A 336 -8.24 -2.56 -6.53
CA ILE A 336 -7.63 -1.93 -7.72
C ILE A 336 -6.55 -0.89 -7.35
N LEU A 337 -6.72 -0.18 -6.23
CA LEU A 337 -5.74 0.77 -5.74
C LEU A 337 -4.49 0.05 -5.25
N VAL A 338 -4.66 -1.04 -4.49
CA VAL A 338 -3.56 -1.91 -4.04
C VAL A 338 -2.79 -2.49 -5.24
N ASP A 339 -3.50 -2.90 -6.29
CA ASP A 339 -2.87 -3.41 -7.51
C ASP A 339 -2.08 -2.34 -8.26
N TYR A 340 -2.62 -1.12 -8.36
CA TYR A 340 -1.88 0.01 -8.92
C TYR A 340 -0.63 0.31 -8.12
N MET A 341 -0.71 0.31 -6.78
CA MET A 341 0.45 0.46 -5.91
C MET A 341 1.47 -0.68 -6.13
N THR A 342 1.00 -1.90 -6.37
CA THR A 342 1.83 -3.07 -6.69
C THR A 342 2.57 -2.90 -8.02
N VAL A 343 1.87 -2.46 -9.07
CA VAL A 343 2.46 -2.18 -10.40
C VAL A 343 3.55 -1.10 -10.29
N LEU A 344 3.34 -0.13 -9.42
CA LEU A 344 4.27 0.96 -9.15
C LEU A 344 5.38 0.60 -8.15
N GLY A 345 5.37 -0.61 -7.59
CA GLY A 345 6.46 -1.16 -6.78
C GLY A 345 6.32 -1.04 -5.26
N GLN A 346 5.16 -0.64 -4.73
CA GLN A 346 4.95 -0.50 -3.28
C GLN A 346 3.61 -1.10 -2.84
N ARG A 347 3.59 -2.40 -2.55
CA ARG A 347 2.41 -3.09 -2.01
C ARG A 347 2.51 -3.20 -0.48
N PRO A 348 1.51 -2.78 0.33
CA PRO A 348 1.62 -2.85 1.79
C PRO A 348 1.97 -4.28 2.27
N PHE A 349 2.77 -4.38 3.35
CA PHE A 349 3.34 -5.63 3.90
C PHE A 349 4.31 -6.42 2.99
N MET A 350 4.57 -5.96 1.77
CA MET A 350 5.38 -6.66 0.77
C MET A 350 6.67 -5.89 0.47
N ALA A 351 7.36 -5.43 1.52
CA ALA A 351 8.63 -4.74 1.37
C ALA A 351 9.63 -5.63 0.61
N PRO A 352 10.46 -5.06 -0.30
CA PRO A 352 11.39 -5.85 -1.10
C PRO A 352 12.51 -6.45 -0.26
N SER A 353 12.81 -5.86 0.89
CA SER A 353 13.80 -6.35 1.85
C SER A 353 13.50 -5.82 3.26
N VAL A 354 14.27 -6.26 4.25
CA VAL A 354 14.22 -5.78 5.65
C VAL A 354 14.61 -4.30 5.79
N ALA A 355 15.28 -3.73 4.78
CA ALA A 355 15.58 -2.29 4.71
C ALA A 355 14.38 -1.44 4.25
N GLY A 356 13.28 -2.07 3.87
CA GLY A 356 12.06 -1.40 3.42
C GLY A 356 12.11 -1.02 1.94
N TRP A 357 11.24 -0.08 1.57
CA TRP A 357 11.23 0.58 0.29
C TRP A 357 12.18 1.77 0.29
N ARG A 358 13.03 1.83 -0.75
CA ARG A 358 13.83 3.02 -1.04
C ARG A 358 12.93 4.13 -1.58
N GLY A 359 13.12 5.35 -1.07
CA GLY A 359 12.32 6.51 -1.43
C GLY A 359 12.88 7.32 -2.60
N GLY A 360 12.31 8.51 -2.80
CA GLY A 360 12.87 9.50 -3.74
C GLY A 360 12.91 9.04 -5.20
N THR A 361 14.08 9.14 -5.83
CA THR A 361 14.25 8.85 -7.26
C THR A 361 14.09 7.38 -7.62
N ASP A 362 14.16 6.47 -6.64
CA ASP A 362 13.92 5.03 -6.86
C ASP A 362 12.47 4.76 -7.31
N TRP A 363 11.55 5.69 -7.01
CA TRP A 363 10.18 5.68 -7.54
C TRP A 363 10.06 6.05 -9.02
N LEU A 364 11.14 6.48 -9.66
CA LEU A 364 11.20 7.04 -11.02
C LEU A 364 12.18 6.25 -11.91
N THR A 365 11.78 5.05 -12.29
CA THR A 365 12.35 4.32 -13.44
C THR A 365 11.59 4.63 -14.74
N THR A 366 12.21 4.40 -15.90
CA THR A 366 11.56 4.53 -17.22
C THR A 366 10.21 3.80 -17.29
N LYS A 367 10.12 2.60 -16.69
CA LYS A 367 8.87 1.84 -16.60
C LYS A 367 7.86 2.51 -15.68
N SER A 368 8.26 2.85 -14.46
CA SER A 368 7.35 3.42 -13.46
C SER A 368 6.77 4.77 -13.89
N ILE A 369 7.50 5.62 -14.61
CA ILE A 369 6.97 6.91 -15.08
C ILE A 369 5.80 6.69 -16.05
N VAL A 370 5.95 5.76 -17.00
CA VAL A 370 4.89 5.40 -17.95
C VAL A 370 3.69 4.78 -17.23
N ASP A 371 3.93 3.92 -16.24
CA ASP A 371 2.86 3.30 -15.46
C ASP A 371 2.14 4.32 -14.58
N ARG A 372 2.85 5.30 -13.99
CA ARG A 372 2.27 6.41 -13.22
C ARG A 372 1.35 7.25 -14.07
N GLU A 373 1.80 7.69 -15.25
CA GLU A 373 0.97 8.44 -16.19
C GLU A 373 -0.31 7.66 -16.54
N ARG A 374 -0.14 6.38 -16.88
CA ARG A 374 -1.25 5.49 -17.24
C ARG A 374 -2.25 5.33 -16.10
N ILE A 375 -1.78 5.07 -14.89
CA ILE A 375 -2.61 4.87 -13.70
C ILE A 375 -3.32 6.17 -13.32
N LEU A 376 -2.63 7.31 -13.33
CA LEU A 376 -3.25 8.60 -13.06
C LEU A 376 -4.34 8.94 -14.09
N LYS A 377 -4.12 8.64 -15.38
CA LYS A 377 -5.14 8.80 -16.41
C LYS A 377 -6.39 7.96 -16.11
N ARG A 378 -6.20 6.70 -15.70
CA ARG A 378 -7.28 5.79 -15.29
C ARG A 378 -8.04 6.34 -14.07
N LEU A 379 -7.32 6.79 -13.04
CA LEU A 379 -7.95 7.41 -11.87
C LEU A 379 -8.75 8.66 -12.25
N TRP A 380 -8.25 9.49 -13.17
CA TRP A 380 -8.97 10.64 -13.70
C TRP A 380 -10.21 10.28 -14.52
N ASP A 381 -10.15 9.21 -15.31
CA ASP A 381 -11.31 8.69 -16.04
C ASP A 381 -12.36 8.16 -15.06
N ALA A 382 -11.93 7.47 -13.99
CA ALA A 382 -12.80 6.97 -12.92
C ALA A 382 -13.49 8.09 -12.16
N TYR A 383 -12.72 9.11 -11.77
CA TYR A 383 -13.24 10.29 -11.08
C TYR A 383 -14.28 11.04 -11.93
N ARG A 384 -13.98 11.28 -13.21
CA ARG A 384 -14.93 11.93 -14.14
C ARG A 384 -16.19 11.10 -14.33
N GLY A 385 -16.06 9.78 -14.41
CA GLY A 385 -17.20 8.85 -14.48
C GLY A 385 -18.02 8.79 -13.18
N SER A 386 -17.40 9.00 -12.03
CA SER A 386 -18.09 8.98 -10.73
C SER A 386 -19.06 10.14 -10.52
N ALA A 387 -18.74 11.32 -11.05
CA ALA A 387 -19.62 12.49 -10.99
C ALA A 387 -20.94 12.29 -11.78
N SER A 388 -20.97 11.31 -12.69
CA SER A 388 -22.13 10.92 -13.48
C SER A 388 -22.84 9.65 -12.98
N MET A 389 -22.43 9.08 -11.84
CA MET A 389 -23.01 7.84 -11.33
C MET A 389 -24.36 8.08 -10.64
N PRO A 390 -25.44 7.40 -11.05
CA PRO A 390 -26.69 7.37 -10.28
C PRO A 390 -26.49 6.61 -8.96
N GLU A 391 -27.14 7.06 -7.88
CA GLU A 391 -27.31 6.24 -6.70
C GLU A 391 -28.12 4.99 -7.04
N SER A 392 -27.65 3.82 -6.62
CA SER A 392 -28.38 2.56 -6.74
C SER A 392 -29.46 2.51 -5.67
N ASN A 393 -30.68 2.18 -6.04
CA ASN A 393 -31.80 1.99 -5.13
C ASN A 393 -31.91 0.53 -4.68
N PRO A 394 -32.53 0.27 -3.52
CA PRO A 394 -32.94 -1.08 -3.14
C PRO A 394 -33.76 -1.75 -4.25
N GLY A 395 -33.40 -2.99 -4.59
CA GLY A 395 -33.98 -3.80 -5.65
C GLY A 395 -33.48 -3.52 -7.06
N ASP A 396 -32.53 -2.58 -7.25
CA ASP A 396 -31.85 -2.45 -8.54
C ASP A 396 -30.91 -3.65 -8.77
N LEU A 397 -30.83 -4.10 -10.02
CA LEU A 397 -29.86 -5.11 -10.44
C LEU A 397 -28.58 -4.41 -10.90
N LEU A 398 -27.47 -4.76 -10.27
CA LEU A 398 -26.15 -4.22 -10.57
C LEU A 398 -25.34 -5.27 -11.33
N VAL A 399 -24.72 -4.89 -12.45
CA VAL A 399 -23.83 -5.77 -13.23
C VAL A 399 -22.44 -5.16 -13.27
N ARG A 400 -21.47 -5.81 -12.65
CA ARG A 400 -20.08 -5.36 -12.60
C ARG A 400 -19.27 -5.98 -13.74
N PHE A 401 -18.68 -5.16 -14.61
CA PHE A 401 -18.00 -5.63 -15.80
C PHE A 401 -16.81 -4.77 -16.21
N GLY A 402 -15.78 -5.38 -16.78
CA GLY A 402 -14.67 -4.72 -17.47
C GLY A 402 -14.70 -5.08 -18.95
N SER A 403 -14.01 -4.34 -19.79
CA SER A 403 -13.91 -4.69 -21.20
C SER A 403 -12.60 -4.26 -21.85
N GLU A 404 -12.24 -4.99 -22.89
CA GLU A 404 -11.16 -4.63 -23.82
C GLU A 404 -11.74 -4.63 -25.21
N HIS A 405 -11.33 -3.70 -26.06
CA HIS A 405 -11.83 -3.64 -27.43
C HIS A 405 -10.78 -3.10 -28.38
N ARG A 406 -10.93 -3.46 -29.65
CA ARG A 406 -10.07 -2.95 -30.72
C ARG A 406 -10.72 -1.79 -31.47
N ASN A 407 -11.91 -2.00 -32.06
CA ASN A 407 -12.58 -0.96 -32.84
C ASN A 407 -13.87 -0.46 -32.18
N THR A 408 -14.65 -1.36 -31.60
CA THR A 408 -15.95 -1.03 -31.00
C THR A 408 -15.99 -1.42 -29.53
N PRO A 409 -16.37 -0.52 -28.60
CA PRO A 409 -16.52 -0.88 -27.20
C PRO A 409 -17.44 -2.09 -27.00
N ALA A 410 -17.21 -2.85 -25.94
CA ALA A 410 -18.03 -4.01 -25.60
C ALA A 410 -19.49 -3.57 -25.39
N HIS A 411 -20.38 -4.16 -26.18
CA HIS A 411 -21.82 -4.01 -26.02
C HIS A 411 -22.38 -5.34 -25.53
N PHE A 412 -23.22 -5.34 -24.49
CA PHE A 412 -23.81 -6.55 -23.95
C PHE A 412 -25.24 -6.32 -23.52
N VAL A 413 -26.05 -7.37 -23.56
CA VAL A 413 -27.45 -7.35 -23.11
C VAL A 413 -27.59 -8.09 -21.79
N VAL A 414 -28.55 -7.66 -20.99
CA VAL A 414 -28.91 -8.33 -19.73
C VAL A 414 -30.35 -8.80 -19.85
N GLU A 415 -30.53 -10.10 -19.61
CA GLU A 415 -31.81 -10.77 -19.63
C GLU A 415 -32.15 -11.25 -18.22
N VAL A 416 -33.40 -11.12 -17.80
CA VAL A 416 -33.92 -11.65 -16.54
C VAL A 416 -35.06 -12.59 -16.83
N ASN A 417 -34.96 -13.82 -16.35
CA ASN A 417 -35.88 -14.92 -16.65
C ASN A 417 -36.12 -15.09 -18.17
N GLY A 418 -35.09 -14.83 -18.99
CA GLY A 418 -35.16 -14.91 -20.46
C GLY A 418 -35.75 -13.68 -21.16
N VAL A 419 -36.08 -12.60 -20.43
CA VAL A 419 -36.56 -11.33 -21.02
C VAL A 419 -35.45 -10.29 -20.95
N GLN A 420 -35.10 -9.67 -22.09
CA GLN A 420 -34.12 -8.59 -22.09
C GLN A 420 -34.62 -7.37 -21.30
N VAL A 421 -33.86 -6.98 -20.28
CA VAL A 421 -34.18 -5.84 -19.39
C VAL A 421 -33.23 -4.67 -19.57
N GLY A 422 -32.10 -4.86 -20.28
CA GLY A 422 -31.14 -3.79 -20.57
C GLY A 422 -30.10 -4.15 -21.62
N ALA A 423 -29.45 -3.13 -22.20
CA ALA A 423 -28.34 -3.25 -23.15
C ALA A 423 -27.26 -2.18 -22.90
N ILE A 424 -26.05 -2.58 -22.52
CA ILE A 424 -25.01 -1.68 -22.03
C ILE A 424 -23.85 -1.64 -23.03
N THR A 425 -23.36 -0.43 -23.31
CA THR A 425 -22.08 -0.22 -24.01
C THR A 425 -21.04 0.23 -23.00
N ALA A 426 -19.93 -0.48 -22.91
CA ALA A 426 -18.80 -0.12 -22.08
C ALA A 426 -18.23 1.24 -22.46
N THR A 427 -17.91 2.07 -21.48
CA THR A 427 -17.39 3.43 -21.69
C THR A 427 -15.92 3.59 -21.29
N LEU A 428 -15.44 2.75 -20.36
CA LEU A 428 -14.08 2.83 -19.80
C LEU A 428 -13.19 1.66 -20.25
N GLY A 429 -13.72 0.77 -21.11
CA GLY A 429 -12.99 -0.36 -21.66
C GLY A 429 -11.67 0.02 -22.33
N ALA A 430 -10.67 -0.86 -22.25
CA ALA A 430 -9.35 -0.58 -22.82
C ALA A 430 -9.37 -0.73 -24.36
N ASP A 431 -9.16 0.39 -25.08
CA ASP A 431 -8.91 0.42 -26.53
C ASP A 431 -7.51 -0.15 -26.83
N THR A 432 -7.41 -1.43 -27.15
CA THR A 432 -6.16 -2.16 -27.40
C THR A 432 -5.50 -1.75 -28.72
N TYR A 433 -6.28 -1.24 -29.69
CA TYR A 433 -5.78 -0.77 -30.98
C TYR A 433 -4.98 0.53 -30.84
N LYS A 434 -5.59 1.56 -30.25
CA LYS A 434 -4.95 2.87 -30.07
C LYS A 434 -3.81 2.80 -29.08
N LYS A 435 -3.90 1.93 -28.07
CA LYS A 435 -2.85 1.78 -27.05
C LYS A 435 -1.65 0.96 -27.54
N LYS A 436 -1.70 0.35 -28.73
CA LYS A 436 -0.66 -0.56 -29.26
C LYS A 436 -0.23 -1.64 -28.25
N SER A 437 -1.13 -1.98 -27.32
CA SER A 437 -0.86 -2.83 -26.17
C SER A 437 -1.60 -4.14 -26.37
N SER A 438 -0.97 -5.10 -27.05
CA SER A 438 -1.55 -6.44 -27.21
C SER A 438 -1.43 -7.29 -25.95
N ASN A 439 -0.74 -6.82 -24.90
CA ASN A 439 -0.49 -7.55 -23.66
C ASN A 439 -0.23 -6.54 -22.52
N GLU A 440 -1.28 -5.94 -21.94
CA GLU A 440 -1.10 -5.32 -20.62
C GLU A 440 -0.85 -6.43 -19.57
N PRO A 441 0.05 -6.23 -18.58
CA PRO A 441 0.18 -7.17 -17.47
C PRO A 441 -1.19 -7.39 -16.83
N GLY A 442 -1.51 -8.61 -16.39
CA GLY A 442 -2.80 -8.94 -15.77
C GLY A 442 -3.20 -8.07 -14.56
N ASN A 443 -2.25 -7.34 -13.98
CA ASN A 443 -2.44 -6.41 -12.86
C ASN A 443 -2.86 -4.98 -13.32
N LEU A 444 -2.86 -4.73 -14.64
CA LEU A 444 -3.36 -3.51 -15.29
C LEU A 444 -4.63 -3.80 -16.11
N LYS A 445 -5.42 -4.82 -15.73
CA LYS A 445 -6.73 -5.13 -16.34
C LYS A 445 -7.61 -3.88 -16.48
N PRO A 446 -8.56 -3.88 -17.45
CA PRO A 446 -9.40 -2.72 -17.72
C PRO A 446 -10.11 -2.25 -16.45
N MET A 447 -10.28 -0.93 -16.33
CA MET A 447 -11.10 -0.38 -15.26
C MET A 447 -12.50 -0.96 -15.39
N TRP A 448 -13.08 -1.38 -14.27
CA TRP A 448 -14.41 -1.94 -14.34
C TRP A 448 -15.52 -0.97 -14.03
N GLU A 449 -16.60 -1.20 -14.72
CA GLU A 449 -17.83 -0.47 -14.71
C GLU A 449 -18.90 -1.31 -14.02
N THR A 450 -19.97 -0.65 -13.61
CA THR A 450 -21.15 -1.23 -13.00
C THR A 450 -22.31 -0.71 -13.83
N ALA A 451 -23.13 -1.55 -14.41
CA ALA A 451 -24.41 -1.10 -14.94
C ALA A 451 -25.45 -1.16 -13.84
N ILE A 452 -26.34 -0.16 -13.77
CA ILE A 452 -27.53 -0.22 -12.92
C ILE A 452 -28.72 -0.48 -13.82
N ILE A 453 -29.45 -1.57 -13.56
CA ILE A 453 -30.74 -1.87 -14.17
C ILE A 453 -31.80 -1.58 -13.10
N PRO A 454 -32.59 -0.51 -13.27
CA PRO A 454 -33.56 -0.10 -12.27
C PRO A 454 -34.56 -1.21 -11.96
N LYS A 455 -34.97 -1.34 -10.70
CA LYS A 455 -36.02 -2.29 -10.27
C LYS A 455 -37.27 -2.24 -11.15
N ALA A 456 -37.64 -1.03 -11.61
CA ALA A 456 -38.81 -0.82 -12.46
C ALA A 456 -38.70 -1.49 -13.85
N SER A 457 -37.49 -1.81 -14.29
CA SER A 457 -37.22 -2.54 -15.53
C SER A 457 -37.14 -4.06 -15.32
N LEU A 458 -37.20 -4.53 -14.07
CA LEU A 458 -37.12 -5.94 -13.71
C LEU A 458 -38.53 -6.56 -13.60
N PRO A 459 -38.67 -7.86 -13.92
CA PRO A 459 -39.89 -8.60 -13.60
C PRO A 459 -40.11 -8.69 -12.08
N ALA A 460 -41.34 -9.01 -11.66
CA ALA A 460 -41.72 -9.08 -10.25
C ALA A 460 -40.91 -10.12 -9.45
N THR A 461 -40.46 -11.19 -10.10
CA THR A 461 -39.56 -12.20 -9.54
C THR A 461 -38.32 -12.28 -10.41
N VAL A 462 -37.14 -12.36 -9.79
CA VAL A 462 -35.84 -12.50 -10.46
C VAL A 462 -35.28 -13.85 -10.05
N GLU A 463 -35.36 -14.84 -10.93
CA GLU A 463 -34.86 -16.21 -10.69
C GLU A 463 -33.54 -16.45 -11.39
N LYS A 464 -33.37 -15.86 -12.58
CA LYS A 464 -32.18 -15.99 -13.40
C LYS A 464 -31.80 -14.67 -14.02
N VAL A 465 -30.51 -14.38 -14.04
CA VAL A 465 -29.93 -13.22 -14.73
C VAL A 465 -28.92 -13.72 -15.74
N THR A 466 -29.05 -13.34 -17.00
CA THR A 466 -28.10 -13.68 -18.05
C THR A 466 -27.45 -12.43 -18.60
N VAL A 467 -26.12 -12.38 -18.58
CA VAL A 467 -25.34 -11.33 -19.23
C VAL A 467 -24.79 -11.90 -20.54
N ARG A 468 -25.08 -11.28 -21.68
CA ARG A 468 -24.69 -11.79 -22.99
C ARG A 468 -23.92 -10.73 -23.77
N LEU A 469 -22.67 -11.03 -24.13
CA LEU A 469 -21.88 -10.19 -25.01
C LEU A 469 -22.56 -10.10 -26.36
N SER A 470 -22.79 -8.89 -26.86
CA SER A 470 -23.38 -8.59 -28.15
C SER A 470 -22.48 -7.59 -28.88
N ALA A 471 -21.21 -7.98 -29.07
CA ALA A 471 -20.21 -7.18 -29.76
C ALA A 471 -20.08 -7.64 -31.22
N LYS A 472 -20.02 -6.69 -32.16
CA LYS A 472 -19.85 -6.97 -33.59
C LYS A 472 -18.39 -7.22 -33.99
N ASP A 473 -17.45 -6.82 -33.14
CA ASP A 473 -16.01 -6.94 -33.36
C ASP A 473 -15.48 -8.15 -32.58
N PRO A 474 -14.89 -9.17 -33.24
CA PRO A 474 -14.39 -10.38 -32.60
C PRO A 474 -13.20 -10.13 -31.65
N ASP A 475 -12.50 -9.00 -31.80
CA ASP A 475 -11.40 -8.59 -30.91
C ASP A 475 -11.93 -7.77 -29.70
N THR A 476 -13.24 -7.85 -29.41
CA THR A 476 -13.87 -7.22 -28.26
C THR A 476 -14.18 -8.24 -27.19
N HIS A 477 -13.73 -7.96 -25.98
CA HIS A 477 -13.83 -8.85 -24.84
C HIS A 477 -14.57 -8.17 -23.70
N LEU A 478 -15.44 -8.93 -23.05
CA LEU A 478 -16.14 -8.53 -21.84
C LEU A 478 -15.71 -9.44 -20.70
N PHE A 479 -15.56 -8.86 -19.53
CA PHE A 479 -15.24 -9.55 -18.30
C PHE A 479 -16.34 -9.23 -17.30
N VAL A 480 -17.13 -10.20 -16.85
CA VAL A 480 -18.13 -9.99 -15.79
C VAL A 480 -17.49 -10.37 -14.47
N ASN A 481 -17.48 -9.44 -13.51
CA ASN A 481 -16.92 -9.67 -12.17
C ASN A 481 -17.99 -10.25 -11.23
N TRP A 482 -19.17 -9.64 -11.19
CA TRP A 482 -20.30 -10.11 -10.39
C TRP A 482 -21.59 -9.45 -10.87
N ILE A 483 -22.71 -10.02 -10.46
CA ILE A 483 -24.00 -9.31 -10.41
C ILE A 483 -24.44 -9.16 -8.96
N SER A 484 -25.22 -8.13 -8.64
CA SER A 484 -25.71 -7.90 -7.29
C SER A 484 -27.14 -7.40 -7.30
N MET A 485 -27.92 -7.84 -6.31
CA MET A 485 -29.30 -7.40 -6.10
C MET A 485 -29.56 -7.38 -4.59
N ASP A 486 -30.15 -6.30 -4.10
CA ASP A 486 -30.45 -6.10 -2.67
C ASP A 486 -29.26 -6.30 -1.70
N GLY A 487 -28.03 -6.11 -2.20
CA GLY A 487 -26.80 -6.26 -1.42
C GLY A 487 -26.13 -7.63 -1.54
N ASP A 488 -26.85 -8.65 -2.00
CA ASP A 488 -26.31 -9.97 -2.28
C ASP A 488 -25.50 -9.94 -3.59
N ARG A 489 -24.35 -10.62 -3.61
CA ARG A 489 -23.47 -10.70 -4.78
C ARG A 489 -23.39 -12.13 -5.29
N TYR A 490 -23.45 -12.28 -6.61
CA TYR A 490 -23.35 -13.56 -7.29
C TYR A 490 -22.11 -13.59 -8.18
N SER A 491 -21.30 -14.63 -8.02
CA SER A 491 -20.01 -14.79 -8.71
C SER A 491 -20.16 -15.46 -10.07
N PRO A 492 -19.36 -15.07 -11.07
CA PRO A 492 -19.30 -15.75 -12.37
C PRO A 492 -18.81 -17.20 -12.25
N ASN A 493 -18.10 -17.57 -11.17
CA ASN A 493 -17.67 -18.95 -10.93
C ASN A 493 -18.85 -19.88 -10.63
N ASP A 494 -19.94 -19.34 -10.08
CA ASP A 494 -21.18 -20.07 -9.79
C ASP A 494 -22.19 -19.98 -10.94
N ALA A 495 -21.84 -19.25 -12.00
CA ALA A 495 -22.67 -19.09 -13.18
C ALA A 495 -22.40 -20.17 -14.24
N ARG A 496 -23.31 -20.30 -15.20
CA ARG A 496 -23.17 -21.24 -16.32
C ARG A 496 -23.16 -20.53 -17.67
N TRP A 497 -22.34 -21.02 -18.59
CA TRP A 497 -22.42 -20.59 -19.98
C TRP A 497 -23.73 -21.06 -20.62
N VAL A 498 -24.44 -20.17 -21.31
CA VAL A 498 -25.70 -20.44 -22.02
C VAL A 498 -25.62 -19.96 -23.46
N GLY A 499 -26.18 -20.75 -24.39
CA GLY A 499 -26.00 -20.52 -25.83
C GLY A 499 -24.61 -20.89 -26.35
N PHE A 500 -23.79 -21.57 -25.54
CA PHE A 500 -22.50 -22.11 -25.91
C PHE A 500 -22.62 -23.22 -26.96
N LYS A 501 -21.83 -23.12 -28.03
CA LYS A 501 -21.53 -24.23 -28.93
C LYS A 501 -20.02 -24.46 -28.86
N GLU A 502 -19.57 -25.72 -28.73
CA GLU A 502 -18.14 -26.09 -28.63
C GLU A 502 -17.26 -25.52 -29.75
N THR A 503 -17.86 -25.19 -30.90
CA THR A 503 -17.16 -24.59 -32.05
C THR A 503 -16.86 -23.10 -31.89
N ASP A 504 -17.53 -22.41 -30.96
CA ASP A 504 -17.57 -20.95 -30.91
C ASP A 504 -16.69 -20.37 -29.79
N CYS A 505 -16.26 -21.19 -28.81
CA CYS A 505 -15.43 -20.78 -27.68
C CYS A 505 -14.53 -21.93 -27.19
N PRO A 506 -13.25 -21.70 -26.84
CA PRO A 506 -12.41 -22.71 -26.20
C PRO A 506 -12.94 -23.08 -24.81
N ASP A 507 -13.01 -24.37 -24.51
CA ASP A 507 -13.33 -24.97 -23.20
C ASP A 507 -12.31 -24.64 -22.09
N THR A 508 -11.20 -24.00 -22.46
CA THR A 508 -10.11 -23.55 -21.55
C THR A 508 -10.28 -22.11 -21.06
N VAL A 509 -11.33 -21.40 -21.48
CA VAL A 509 -11.60 -20.01 -21.06
C VAL A 509 -12.19 -19.95 -19.64
N PRO A 510 -11.63 -19.15 -18.72
CA PRO A 510 -12.22 -18.95 -17.39
C PRO A 510 -13.64 -18.40 -17.43
N LEU A 511 -14.53 -18.93 -16.58
CA LEU A 511 -15.89 -18.40 -16.37
C LEU A 511 -15.86 -16.90 -16.04
N GLY A 512 -16.79 -16.14 -16.61
CA GLY A 512 -16.80 -14.67 -16.51
C GLY A 512 -16.07 -13.94 -17.64
N THR A 513 -15.42 -14.65 -18.57
CA THR A 513 -14.68 -14.03 -19.67
C THR A 513 -15.29 -14.34 -21.03
N TYR A 514 -15.66 -13.30 -21.79
CA TYR A 514 -16.31 -13.43 -23.08
C TYR A 514 -15.32 -13.13 -24.19
N TYR A 515 -14.79 -14.18 -24.81
CA TYR A 515 -13.99 -14.10 -26.05
C TYR A 515 -14.83 -14.47 -27.30
N CYS A 516 -16.13 -14.64 -27.12
CA CYS A 516 -17.07 -15.21 -28.09
C CYS A 516 -18.53 -14.84 -27.70
N ASP A 517 -19.48 -15.01 -28.63
CA ASP A 517 -20.91 -14.65 -28.44
C ASP A 517 -21.66 -15.72 -27.62
N VAL A 518 -21.46 -15.66 -26.30
CA VAL A 518 -22.11 -16.53 -25.32
C VAL A 518 -22.79 -15.71 -24.22
N GLY A 519 -23.74 -16.32 -23.52
CA GLY A 519 -24.34 -15.76 -22.31
C GLY A 519 -23.76 -16.40 -21.06
N LEU A 520 -23.66 -15.65 -19.96
CA LEU A 520 -23.36 -16.17 -18.63
C LEU A 520 -24.61 -16.00 -17.77
N GLU A 521 -25.20 -17.11 -17.37
CA GLU A 521 -26.45 -17.17 -16.61
C GLU A 521 -26.17 -17.49 -15.14
N PHE A 522 -26.68 -16.62 -14.26
CA PHE A 522 -26.61 -16.72 -12.81
C PHE A 522 -27.96 -17.19 -12.28
N ASP A 523 -27.95 -18.18 -11.38
CA ASP A 523 -29.15 -18.59 -10.65
C ASP A 523 -29.29 -17.72 -9.38
N ILE A 524 -30.36 -16.93 -9.32
CA ILE A 524 -30.71 -16.08 -8.17
C ILE A 524 -31.57 -16.92 -7.23
N LYS A 525 -30.94 -17.56 -6.25
CA LYS A 525 -31.67 -18.28 -5.20
C LYS A 525 -32.26 -17.27 -4.21
N PRO A 526 -33.54 -17.41 -3.79
CA PRO A 526 -34.04 -16.70 -2.62
C PRO A 526 -33.25 -17.18 -1.40
N VAL A 527 -32.63 -16.24 -0.68
CA VAL A 527 -32.00 -16.55 0.61
C VAL A 527 -33.09 -16.53 1.68
N ASP A 528 -33.31 -17.66 2.37
CA ASP A 528 -34.08 -17.67 3.60
C ASP A 528 -33.17 -17.15 4.73
N PRO A 529 -33.46 -15.97 5.32
CA PRO A 529 -32.61 -15.36 6.34
C PRO A 529 -32.51 -16.19 7.63
N PHE A 530 -33.35 -17.23 7.80
CA PHE A 530 -33.34 -18.12 8.96
C PHE A 530 -32.76 -19.52 8.67
N GLN A 531 -32.32 -19.80 7.44
CA GLN A 531 -31.70 -21.07 7.05
C GLN A 531 -30.33 -20.91 6.37
N ALA A 532 -29.61 -19.82 6.61
CA ALA A 532 -28.20 -19.76 6.24
C ALA A 532 -27.43 -20.85 7.00
N THR A 533 -26.96 -21.86 6.26
CA THR A 533 -26.20 -22.98 6.84
C THR A 533 -24.74 -22.60 7.03
N LEU A 534 -24.02 -23.35 7.88
CA LEU A 534 -22.56 -23.26 7.99
C LEU A 534 -21.85 -23.53 6.65
N ASP A 535 -22.51 -24.20 5.69
CA ASP A 535 -21.96 -24.44 4.36
C ASP A 535 -22.12 -23.22 3.43
N ASP A 536 -23.07 -22.31 3.67
CA ASP A 536 -23.17 -21.03 2.96
C ASP A 536 -22.07 -20.05 3.40
N LEU A 537 -21.58 -20.17 4.63
CA LEU A 537 -20.38 -19.49 5.14
C LEU A 537 -19.07 -20.14 4.67
N ARG A 538 -19.11 -21.39 4.19
CA ARG A 538 -18.00 -22.14 3.60
C ARG A 538 -17.99 -22.09 2.08
N ALA A 539 -19.03 -21.55 1.45
CA ALA A 539 -18.97 -21.18 0.05
C ALA A 539 -17.74 -20.29 -0.10
N PRO A 540 -16.81 -20.60 -1.03
CA PRO A 540 -15.63 -19.77 -1.20
C PRO A 540 -16.12 -18.35 -1.51
N HIS A 541 -16.05 -17.45 -0.53
CA HIS A 541 -15.97 -16.04 -0.81
C HIS A 541 -14.75 -15.92 -1.72
N ASN A 542 -15.05 -15.75 -3.01
CA ASN A 542 -14.19 -16.14 -4.10
C ASN A 542 -12.75 -15.67 -3.89
N SER A 543 -11.87 -16.64 -3.70
CA SER A 543 -10.45 -16.54 -3.95
C SER A 543 -10.21 -16.41 -5.45
N ASN A 544 -10.68 -15.29 -6.03
CA ASN A 544 -10.29 -14.76 -7.33
C ASN A 544 -10.78 -13.30 -7.43
N VAL A 545 -9.91 -12.36 -7.04
CA VAL A 545 -9.63 -11.13 -7.83
C VAL A 545 -10.83 -10.14 -7.91
N GLU A 546 -11.05 -9.42 -6.81
CA GLU A 546 -12.01 -8.30 -6.63
C GLU A 546 -11.56 -7.01 -7.35
N TYR A 547 -12.31 -6.44 -8.32
CA TYR A 547 -11.98 -5.12 -8.93
C TYR A 547 -13.15 -4.23 -9.46
N GLY A 548 -13.08 -2.91 -9.16
CA GLY A 548 -13.31 -1.66 -9.95
C GLY A 548 -14.48 -0.65 -9.61
N THR A 549 -14.80 0.28 -10.52
CA THR A 549 -14.91 1.75 -10.31
C THR A 549 -16.02 2.64 -10.98
N SER A 550 -17.02 2.22 -11.77
CA SER A 550 -18.04 3.17 -12.35
C SER A 550 -19.49 2.65 -12.34
N ARG A 551 -20.54 3.49 -12.50
CA ARG A 551 -21.98 3.13 -12.55
C ARG A 551 -22.64 3.82 -13.77
N LEU A 552 -23.21 3.07 -14.71
CA LEU A 552 -23.90 3.58 -15.91
C LEU A 552 -25.43 3.57 -15.68
N SER A 553 -26.14 4.68 -15.96
CA SER A 553 -27.60 4.67 -16.20
C SER A 553 -27.93 4.75 -17.68
N PHE A 554 -29.05 4.11 -18.03
CA PHE A 554 -29.61 4.07 -19.37
C PHE A 554 -30.15 5.42 -19.87
N THR A 555 -30.01 5.66 -21.18
CA THR A 555 -30.89 6.56 -21.96
C THR A 555 -31.85 5.72 -22.79
N PRO A 556 -33.17 5.93 -22.70
CA PRO A 556 -34.14 5.33 -23.63
C PRO A 556 -33.91 5.85 -25.05
N ASP A 557 -34.14 5.00 -26.04
CA ASP A 557 -33.85 5.24 -27.45
C ASP A 557 -34.34 6.60 -28.01
N GLY A 558 -33.46 7.24 -28.80
CA GLY A 558 -33.88 8.08 -29.93
C GLY A 558 -33.51 9.56 -29.88
N ALA A 559 -32.24 9.90 -30.09
CA ALA A 559 -31.81 11.04 -30.93
C ALA A 559 -30.28 11.12 -30.98
N ALA A 560 -29.73 10.89 -32.17
CA ALA A 560 -28.32 11.14 -32.45
C ALA A 560 -28.01 12.64 -32.36
N THR A 561 -26.93 13.03 -31.68
CA THR A 561 -25.98 14.06 -32.15
C THR A 561 -24.72 14.08 -31.26
N MET A 562 -23.57 13.74 -31.83
CA MET A 562 -22.25 14.06 -31.26
C MET A 562 -21.80 15.46 -31.71
N PRO A 563 -21.15 16.26 -30.86
CA PRO A 563 -20.21 17.29 -31.33
C PRO A 563 -18.87 16.64 -31.68
N LYS A 564 -18.32 16.98 -32.84
CA LYS A 564 -17.05 16.47 -33.37
C LYS A 564 -15.86 16.84 -32.47
N ALA A 565 -15.02 15.85 -32.17
CA ALA A 565 -13.65 16.06 -31.72
C ALA A 565 -12.74 16.38 -32.92
N SER A 566 -11.88 17.39 -32.78
CA SER A 566 -10.82 17.73 -33.73
C SER A 566 -9.52 16.99 -33.39
N ASN A 567 -8.92 16.40 -34.43
CA ASN A 567 -7.72 15.57 -34.46
C ASN A 567 -6.42 16.28 -34.00
N PHE A 568 -5.49 15.50 -33.43
CA PHE A 568 -4.03 15.45 -33.69
C PHE A 568 -3.45 14.39 -32.73
N GLY A 569 -2.60 13.42 -33.04
CA GLY A 569 -1.75 13.08 -34.20
C GLY A 569 -0.53 12.34 -33.63
N GLU A 570 -0.38 11.05 -33.95
CA GLU A 570 0.61 10.06 -33.45
C GLU A 570 2.08 10.33 -33.79
N SER A 571 3.00 9.61 -33.11
CA SER A 571 4.19 8.85 -33.64
C SER A 571 5.37 8.82 -32.62
N VAL A 572 6.16 7.77 -32.32
CA VAL A 572 6.41 6.39 -32.79
C VAL A 572 7.28 5.66 -31.72
N ALA A 573 7.25 4.32 -31.72
CA ALA A 573 7.86 3.40 -30.75
C ALA A 573 9.22 2.77 -31.18
N ARG A 574 9.96 2.15 -30.23
CA ARG A 574 10.22 0.68 -30.12
C ARG A 574 11.71 0.25 -29.84
N HIS A 575 11.85 -0.76 -28.94
CA HIS A 575 12.89 -1.83 -28.75
C HIS A 575 13.74 -1.75 -27.47
N LEU A 576 14.15 -2.84 -26.78
CA LEU A 576 13.64 -4.18 -26.43
C LEU A 576 14.60 -4.74 -25.34
N LEU A 577 14.04 -5.32 -24.28
CA LEU A 577 14.51 -6.26 -23.25
C LEU A 577 15.91 -6.95 -23.38
N THR A 578 16.63 -7.13 -22.26
CA THR A 578 16.91 -8.44 -21.60
C THR A 578 17.83 -8.33 -20.36
N SER A 579 17.52 -9.06 -19.27
CA SER A 579 18.39 -10.00 -18.49
C SER A 579 18.04 -10.09 -16.98
N LYS A 580 18.26 -11.28 -16.39
CA LYS A 580 18.06 -11.70 -14.98
C LYS A 580 19.42 -11.70 -14.20
N PRO A 581 19.55 -12.31 -13.01
CA PRO A 581 19.52 -11.72 -11.67
C PRO A 581 20.91 -11.70 -10.97
N SER A 582 21.26 -10.61 -10.30
CA SER A 582 22.38 -10.59 -9.33
C SER A 582 22.27 -9.40 -8.35
N ASP A 583 21.15 -9.26 -7.65
CA ASP A 583 20.85 -8.00 -6.94
C ASP A 583 21.19 -7.95 -5.45
N GLU A 584 21.56 -9.06 -4.78
CA GLU A 584 21.84 -9.01 -3.34
C GLU A 584 23.22 -8.44 -2.97
N MET A 585 24.20 -8.52 -3.86
CA MET A 585 25.55 -7.98 -3.60
C MET A 585 25.67 -6.51 -4.04
N GLN A 586 24.89 -6.12 -5.04
CA GLN A 586 24.93 -4.78 -5.64
C GLN A 586 24.05 -3.78 -4.90
N ALA A 587 22.97 -4.24 -4.24
CA ALA A 587 22.25 -3.44 -3.26
C ALA A 587 23.18 -3.02 -2.09
N ARG A 588 23.99 -3.95 -1.57
CA ARG A 588 24.95 -3.68 -0.47
C ARG A 588 26.05 -2.67 -0.82
N GLU A 589 26.52 -2.68 -2.07
CA GLU A 589 27.53 -1.73 -2.55
C GLU A 589 26.95 -0.31 -2.71
N ASN A 590 25.70 -0.21 -3.19
CA ASN A 590 25.02 1.07 -3.37
C ASN A 590 24.56 1.69 -2.03
N ASP A 591 24.25 0.86 -1.04
CA ASP A 591 23.89 1.31 0.32
C ASP A 591 25.11 1.90 1.05
N ARG A 592 26.31 1.32 0.86
CA ARG A 592 27.58 1.92 1.33
C ARG A 592 27.81 3.32 0.76
N LEU A 593 27.44 3.57 -0.50
CA LEU A 593 27.67 4.85 -1.17
C LEU A 593 26.69 5.93 -0.68
N LEU A 594 25.45 5.57 -0.35
CA LEU A 594 24.46 6.51 0.16
C LEU A 594 24.75 6.89 1.63
N GLU A 595 25.15 5.95 2.47
CA GLU A 595 25.59 6.25 3.84
C GLU A 595 26.90 7.06 3.86
N ALA A 596 27.87 6.75 2.99
CA ALA A 596 29.07 7.56 2.83
C ALA A 596 28.75 9.00 2.38
N TYR A 597 27.67 9.19 1.60
CA TYR A 597 27.22 10.51 1.16
C TYR A 597 26.46 11.27 2.27
N LEU A 598 25.65 10.58 3.07
CA LEU A 598 24.87 11.17 4.18
C LEU A 598 25.71 11.49 5.42
N LEU A 599 26.82 10.76 5.64
CA LEU A 599 27.67 10.88 6.84
C LEU A 599 29.00 11.62 6.60
N ALA A 600 29.31 12.05 5.37
CA ALA A 600 30.55 12.76 5.08
C ALA A 600 30.55 14.18 5.67
N ALA A 601 31.34 14.39 6.73
CA ALA A 601 31.78 15.73 7.12
C ALA A 601 32.68 16.33 6.02
N PRO A 602 32.61 17.63 5.72
CA PRO A 602 33.42 18.24 4.68
C PRO A 602 34.92 18.15 5.05
N PRO A 603 35.83 17.89 4.08
CA PRO A 603 37.25 17.97 4.33
C PRO A 603 37.63 19.41 4.70
N SER A 604 38.41 19.54 5.77
CA SER A 604 39.00 20.79 6.22
C SER A 604 40.17 21.20 5.30
N SER A 605 39.90 21.54 4.05
CA SER A 605 40.82 22.30 3.19
C SER A 605 40.17 22.61 1.83
N GLY A 606 40.18 23.89 1.45
CA GLY A 606 39.60 24.40 0.21
C GLY A 606 40.32 23.95 -1.05
N THR A 607 40.04 22.74 -1.50
CA THR A 607 40.40 22.26 -2.85
C THR A 607 39.12 22.00 -3.65
N ALA A 608 39.00 22.70 -4.78
CA ALA A 608 37.90 22.58 -5.72
C ALA A 608 37.75 21.14 -6.26
N LEU A 609 36.50 20.67 -6.36
CA LEU A 609 36.16 19.41 -7.02
C LEU A 609 36.46 19.50 -8.54
N PRO A 610 36.98 18.43 -9.18
CA PRO A 610 37.32 18.46 -10.60
C PRO A 610 36.06 18.41 -11.48
N GLU A 611 36.02 19.26 -12.51
CA GLU A 611 35.03 19.21 -13.61
C GLU A 611 35.06 17.83 -14.29
N ILE A 612 33.95 17.09 -14.21
CA ILE A 612 33.74 15.89 -15.04
C ILE A 612 33.23 16.36 -16.41
N ARG A 613 34.11 16.42 -17.41
CA ARG A 613 33.74 16.62 -18.82
C ARG A 613 33.39 15.27 -19.46
N LEU A 614 32.13 15.12 -19.88
CA LEU A 614 31.69 13.99 -20.71
C LEU A 614 32.25 14.15 -22.14
N ILE A 615 33.08 13.19 -22.56
CA ILE A 615 33.61 13.09 -23.93
C ILE A 615 32.72 12.11 -24.73
N PRO A 616 32.10 12.52 -25.85
CA PRO A 616 31.33 11.61 -26.70
C PRO A 616 32.27 10.84 -27.65
N LEU A 617 32.27 9.51 -27.57
CA LEU A 617 32.96 8.64 -28.55
C LEU A 617 31.99 8.28 -29.68
N PHE A 618 32.27 8.83 -30.87
CA PHE A 618 31.58 8.51 -32.13
C PHE A 618 32.02 7.15 -32.72
N ALA A 619 31.01 6.46 -33.25
CA ALA A 619 30.92 5.38 -34.23
C ALA A 619 32.17 4.94 -35.03
N ARG A 620 32.27 3.60 -35.26
CA ARG A 620 32.60 2.99 -36.56
C ARG A 620 31.85 1.65 -36.79
N PRO A 621 31.61 1.25 -38.05
CA PRO A 621 30.45 0.46 -38.47
C PRO A 621 30.69 -1.05 -38.61
N CYS A 622 29.58 -1.77 -38.76
CA CYS A 622 29.39 -3.22 -38.85
C CYS A 622 30.33 -3.99 -39.80
N ARG A 623 30.59 -5.24 -39.44
CA ARG A 623 30.39 -6.40 -40.31
C ARG A 623 29.43 -7.37 -39.66
#